data_AF-A0A9D9S845-F1
#
_entry.id   AF-A0A9D9S845-F1
#
_cell.length_a   1.000
_cell.length_b   1.000
_cell.length_c   1.000
_cell.angle_alpha   90.00
_cell.angle_beta   90.00
_cell.angle_gamma   90.00
#
_symmetry.space_group_name_H-M   'P 1'
#
loop_
_entity.id
_entity.type
_entity.pdbx_description
1 polymer ?
#
loop_
_entity_poly.entity_id
_entity_poly.type
_entity_poly.pdbx_seq_one_letter_code
_entity_poly.pdbx_strand_id
1 'polypeptide(L)' 'MEALRVETIIQPNGRIVLENLPFDDGEKVEIIILETNLESVSTNDNPLKGTLLNYDDPFEPAVIATDWEVLS' A
#
# COMPACT_ATOMS: atom_id res chain seq x y z
N MET A 1 -7.57 -1.31 -14.88
CA MET A 1 -6.40 -2.20 -15.01
C MET A 1 -6.44 -3.12 -13.81
N GLU A 2 -6.56 -4.42 -14.04
CA GLU A 2 -6.36 -5.43 -13.00
C GLU A 2 -4.89 -5.84 -13.07
N ALA A 3 -4.21 -5.87 -11.92
CA ALA A 3 -2.79 -6.16 -11.85
C ALA A 3 -2.56 -7.26 -10.81
N LEU A 4 -1.91 -8.34 -11.23
CA LEU A 4 -1.45 -9.39 -10.33
C LEU A 4 -0.06 -9.01 -9.79
N ARG A 5 0.06 -8.78 -8.48
CA ARG A 5 1.36 -8.59 -7.82
C ARG A 5 1.89 -9.94 -7.34
N VAL A 6 3.05 -10.34 -7.86
CA VAL A 6 3.81 -11.50 -7.41
C VAL A 6 5.14 -11.02 -6.84
N GLU A 7 5.41 -11.32 -5.58
CA GLU A 7 6.70 -11.03 -4.94
C GLU A 7 7.58 -12.26 -4.97
N THR A 8 8.79 -12.12 -5.49
CA THR A 8 9.76 -13.22 -5.60
C THR A 8 11.18 -12.69 -5.52
N ILE A 9 12.12 -13.59 -5.25
CA ILE A 9 13.55 -13.28 -5.18
C ILE A 9 14.19 -13.73 -6.50
N ILE A 10 15.10 -12.90 -7.02
CA ILE A 10 15.89 -13.23 -8.19
C ILE A 10 16.71 -14.50 -7.91
N GLN A 11 16.52 -15.53 -8.74
CA GLN A 11 17.28 -16.79 -8.68
C GLN A 11 18.72 -16.58 -9.17
N PRO A 12 19.64 -17.54 -8.93
CA PRO A 12 20.98 -17.49 -9.50
C PRO A 12 20.97 -17.20 -11.01
N ASN A 13 21.97 -16.44 -11.46
CA ASN A 13 22.09 -15.94 -12.83
C ASN A 13 21.02 -14.92 -13.26
N GLY A 14 20.37 -14.22 -12.31
CA GLY A 14 19.46 -13.12 -12.64
C GLY A 14 18.11 -13.58 -13.19
N ARG A 15 17.68 -14.81 -12.86
CA ARG A 15 16.47 -15.42 -13.44
C ARG A 15 15.25 -15.25 -12.54
N ILE A 16 14.10 -15.00 -13.16
CA ILE A 16 12.78 -15.06 -12.53
C ILE A 16 11.98 -16.13 -13.27
N VAL A 17 11.29 -17.00 -12.52
CA VAL A 17 10.39 -18.02 -13.06
C VAL A 17 9.01 -17.77 -12.45
N LEU A 18 8.01 -17.51 -13.30
CA LEU A 18 6.61 -17.33 -12.92
C LEU A 18 5.84 -18.53 -13.46
N GLU A 19 5.14 -19.26 -12.58
CA GLU A 19 4.36 -20.45 -12.92
C GLU A 19 2.91 -20.28 -12.51
N ASN A 20 2.00 -20.97 -13.19
CA ASN A 20 0.56 -20.99 -12.89
C ASN A 20 -0.08 -19.60 -12.85
N LEU A 21 0.28 -18.72 -13.79
CA LEU A 21 -0.37 -17.42 -13.93
C LEU A 21 -1.83 -17.61 -14.40
N PRO A 22 -2.77 -16.77 -13.94
CA PRO A 22 -4.19 -16.87 -14.29
C PRO A 22 -4.49 -16.23 -15.66
N PHE A 23 -3.70 -16.59 -16.67
CA PHE A 23 -3.83 -16.11 -18.04
C PHE A 23 -3.95 -17.31 -18.98
N ASP A 24 -4.72 -17.14 -20.05
CA ASP A 24 -4.90 -18.17 -21.07
C ASP A 24 -3.76 -18.13 -22.10
N ASP A 25 -3.59 -19.25 -22.82
CA ASP A 25 -2.58 -19.38 -23.87
C ASP A 25 -2.81 -18.33 -24.99
N GLY A 26 -1.76 -17.55 -25.28
CA GLY A 26 -1.78 -16.52 -26.31
C GLY A 26 -2.24 -15.14 -25.84
N GLU A 27 -2.60 -14.98 -24.56
CA GLU A 27 -2.88 -13.67 -24.00
C GLU A 27 -1.63 -12.80 -23.92
N LYS A 28 -1.78 -11.51 -24.28
CA LYS A 28 -0.70 -10.53 -24.21
C LYS A 28 -0.66 -9.93 -22.81
N VAL A 29 0.47 -10.14 -22.12
CA VAL A 29 0.73 -9.59 -20.79
C VAL A 29 1.91 -8.62 -20.81
N GLU A 30 1.92 -7.69 -19.86
CA GLU A 30 3.04 -6.78 -19.58
C GLU A 30 3.64 -7.12 -18.23
N ILE A 31 4.98 -7.14 -18.15
CA ILE A 31 5.72 -7.42 -16.91
C ILE A 31 6.48 -6.15 -16.51
N ILE A 32 6.26 -5.69 -15.29
CA ILE A 32 6.98 -4.56 -14.69
C ILE A 32 7.81 -5.10 -13.52
N ILE A 33 9.13 -4.90 -13.57
CA ILE A 33 10.05 -5.30 -12.49
C ILE A 33 10.45 -4.04 -11.73
N LEU A 34 10.16 -4.03 -10.43
CA LEU A 34 10.54 -2.94 -9.53
C LEU A 34 11.48 -3.49 -8.46
N GLU A 35 12.58 -2.77 -8.20
CA GLU A 35 13.41 -3.05 -7.05
C GLU A 35 12.59 -2.78 -5.78
N THR A 36 12.34 -3.82 -5.00
CA THR A 36 11.71 -3.64 -3.69
C THR A 36 12.82 -3.33 -2.70
N ASN A 37 13.00 -2.05 -2.41
CA ASN A 37 13.85 -1.65 -1.30
C ASN A 37 13.12 -2.07 -0.01
N LEU A 38 13.61 -3.12 0.65
CA LEU A 38 13.10 -3.57 1.95
C LEU A 38 13.43 -2.57 3.07
N GLU A 39 14.00 -1.41 2.75
CA GLU A 39 14.11 -0.30 3.69
C GLU A 39 12.72 0.27 4.01
N SER A 40 12.19 -0.29 5.09
CA SER A 40 11.02 0.12 5.83
C SER A 40 9.68 -0.25 5.18
N VAL A 41 9.20 -1.47 5.48
CA VAL A 41 7.95 -1.49 6.26
C VAL A 41 8.26 -0.67 7.49
N SER A 42 8.10 0.65 7.38
CA SER A 42 8.20 1.49 8.54
C SER A 42 7.11 0.91 9.44
N THR A 43 7.47 0.48 10.64
CA THR A 43 6.51 0.09 11.68
C THR A 43 5.66 1.28 12.13
N ASN A 44 5.46 2.26 11.24
CA ASN A 44 4.80 3.54 11.41
C ASN A 44 3.86 3.86 10.24
N ASP A 45 3.57 2.91 9.34
CA ASP A 45 2.73 3.18 8.16
C ASP A 45 1.27 3.51 8.52
N ASN A 46 0.82 3.19 9.74
CA ASN A 46 -0.41 3.71 10.31
C ASN A 46 -0.50 3.35 11.80
N PRO A 47 -0.14 4.23 12.75
CA PRO A 47 -0.18 3.94 14.19
C PRO A 47 -1.61 3.64 14.70
N LEU A 48 -2.63 3.97 13.91
CA LEU A 48 -4.04 3.77 14.24
C LEU A 48 -4.62 2.47 13.65
N LYS A 49 -3.83 1.71 12.86
CA LYS A 49 -4.31 0.48 12.23
C LYS A 49 -4.57 -0.59 13.28
N GLY A 50 -5.84 -0.96 13.45
CA GLY A 50 -6.29 -1.92 14.47
C GLY A 50 -6.73 -1.28 15.79
N THR A 51 -6.61 0.04 15.92
CA THR A 51 -7.15 0.78 17.05
C THR A 51 -8.62 1.10 16.81
N LEU A 52 -9.49 0.70 17.73
CA LEU A 52 -10.89 1.11 17.73
C LEU A 52 -10.98 2.55 18.26
N LEU A 53 -11.10 3.50 17.35
CA LEU A 53 -11.37 4.90 17.70
C LEU A 53 -12.86 5.05 18.02
N ASN A 54 -13.19 5.29 19.28
CA ASN A 54 -14.54 5.64 19.70
C ASN A 54 -14.68 7.17 19.74
N TYR A 55 -15.66 7.71 19.00
CA TYR A 55 -16.00 9.12 19.03
C TYR A 55 -17.32 9.26 19.81
N ASP A 56 -17.25 9.87 20.99
CA ASP A 56 -18.43 10.05 21.85
C ASP A 56 -19.43 11.05 21.23
N ASP A 57 -18.93 12.06 20.52
CA ASP A 57 -19.73 12.94 19.64
C ASP A 57 -19.01 13.13 18.29
N PRO A 58 -19.46 12.45 17.21
CA PRO A 58 -18.79 12.50 15.91
C PRO A 58 -19.07 13.79 15.13
N PHE A 59 -19.99 14.64 15.60
CA PHE A 59 -20.36 15.89 14.91
C PHE A 59 -19.76 17.14 15.56
N GLU A 60 -19.09 17.01 16.70
CA GLU A 60 -18.36 18.12 17.29
C GLU A 60 -17.11 18.48 16.46
N PRO A 61 -16.75 19.77 16.40
CA PRO A 61 -15.51 20.19 15.77
C PRO A 61 -14.29 19.54 16.42
N ALA A 62 -13.39 18.99 15.61
CA ALA A 62 -12.15 18.35 16.09
C ALA A 62 -11.19 19.32 16.81
N VAL A 63 -11.36 20.62 16.63
CA VAL A 63 -10.59 21.69 17.28
C VAL A 63 -11.52 22.84 17.66
N ILE A 64 -11.16 23.60 18.70
CA ILE A 64 -11.96 24.73 19.17
C ILE A 64 -12.02 25.86 18.13
N ALA A 65 -13.10 26.64 18.12
CA ALA A 65 -13.33 27.67 17.10
C ALA A 65 -12.17 28.68 16.97
N THR A 66 -11.53 29.03 18.10
CA THR A 66 -10.37 29.94 18.14
C THR A 66 -9.13 29.41 17.43
N ASP A 67 -8.99 28.10 17.27
CA ASP A 67 -7.86 27.50 16.54
C ASP A 67 -7.99 27.71 15.02
N TRP A 68 -9.20 28.01 14.52
CA TRP A 68 -9.45 28.38 13.14
C TRP A 68 -9.22 29.87 12.85
N GLU A 69 -9.11 30.71 13.88
CA GLU A 69 -8.92 32.17 13.74
C GLU A 69 -7.44 32.58 13.56
N VAL A 70 -6.60 31.67 13.07
CA VAL A 70 -5.22 31.99 12.70
C VAL A 70 -5.21 32.37 11.21
N LEU A 71 -4.94 33.65 10.94
CA LEU A 71 -4.78 34.32 9.61
C LEU A 71 -6.00 35.12 9.10
N SER A 72 -6.56 36.02 9.93
CA SER A 72 -7.26 37.20 9.43
C SER A 72 -6.34 38.43 9.38
#